data_AF-A0A137PEY7-F1
#
_entry.id   AF-A0A137PEY7-F1
#
_cell.length_a   1.000
_cell.length_b   1.000
_cell.length_c   1.000
_cell.angle_alpha   90.00
_cell.angle_beta   90.00
_cell.angle_gamma   90.00
#
_symmetry.space_group_name_H-M   'P 1'
#
loop_
_entity.id
_entity.type
_entity.pdbx_description
1 polymer ?
#
loop_
_entity_poly.entity_id
_entity_poly.type
_entity_poly.pdbx_seq_one_letter_code
_entity_poly.pdbx_strand_id
1 'polypeptide(L)'
;MFIYLYLIQSWIYFNSIVQAGEWYESQARFNSYYLNQTTCNFPNSYYSHYVAIGQAHFRSSLSCGACILAKNPRSLQYIELAIVDLCVGCSENEIVLDTSSFNSIGDTAQGMIPILWKYIPCRAQGNIVYRWIPAPDSRLYRLVIFGSAVPIKLIELRVSDFYIPLTRYTRDQFGGINIPTNSIELRITSIFDQVKTEPRLPVQLGQDFQGTIQFDKVEGINKHRVHTQQLL
;
A
#
# COMPACT_ATOMS: atom_id res chain seq x y z
N MET A 1 7.02 2.05 24.71
CA MET A 1 8.37 2.06 24.10
C MET A 1 8.58 0.93 23.08
N PHE A 2 8.19 -0.33 23.37
CA PHE A 2 8.38 -1.47 22.46
C PHE A 2 7.56 -1.44 21.15
N ILE A 3 6.30 -0.97 21.17
CA ILE A 3 5.46 -0.86 19.96
C ILE A 3 6.05 0.14 18.96
N TYR A 4 6.59 1.26 19.46
CA TYR A 4 7.17 2.31 18.62
C TYR A 4 8.44 1.83 17.90
N LEU A 5 9.29 1.06 18.59
CA LEU A 5 10.49 0.45 18.00
C LEU A 5 10.16 -0.61 16.94
N TYR A 6 9.14 -1.43 17.17
CA TYR A 6 8.71 -2.46 16.20
C TYR A 6 8.13 -1.85 14.92
N LEU A 7 7.35 -0.77 15.04
CA LEU A 7 6.88 -0.02 13.90
C LEU A 7 8.06 0.57 13.13
N ILE A 8 8.99 1.26 13.79
CA ILE A 8 10.20 1.84 13.15
C ILE A 8 11.02 0.77 12.41
N GLN A 9 11.25 -0.39 13.01
CA GLN A 9 11.95 -1.48 12.33
C GLN A 9 11.17 -1.97 11.11
N SER A 10 9.86 -2.24 11.25
CA SER A 10 9.01 -2.68 10.13
C SER A 10 9.03 -1.68 8.97
N TRP A 11 9.06 -0.38 9.27
CA TRP A 11 9.22 0.70 8.29
C TRP A 11 10.56 0.66 7.57
N ILE A 12 11.67 0.57 8.32
CA ILE A 12 13.02 0.55 7.75
C ILE A 12 13.16 -0.66 6.82
N TYR A 13 12.75 -1.84 7.26
CA TYR A 13 12.82 -3.06 6.45
C TYR A 13 11.94 -2.98 5.21
N PHE A 14 10.68 -2.53 5.34
CA PHE A 14 9.80 -2.39 4.19
C PHE A 14 10.35 -1.39 3.18
N ASN A 15 10.90 -0.27 3.65
CA ASN A 15 11.53 0.71 2.78
C ASN A 15 12.73 0.12 2.03
N SER A 16 13.62 -0.60 2.73
CA SER A 16 14.77 -1.26 2.11
C SER A 16 14.35 -2.26 1.03
N ILE A 17 13.32 -3.08 1.31
CA ILE A 17 12.77 -4.06 0.36
C ILE A 17 12.23 -3.37 -0.89
N VAL A 18 11.39 -2.34 -0.72
CA VAL A 18 10.80 -1.62 -1.85
C VAL A 18 11.87 -0.86 -2.65
N GLN A 19 12.90 -0.34 -1.98
CA GLN A 19 14.00 0.38 -2.62
C GLN A 19 14.99 -0.54 -3.35
N ALA A 20 15.17 -1.78 -2.90
CA ALA A 20 16.18 -2.69 -3.45
C ALA A 20 15.77 -3.27 -4.82
N GLY A 21 14.47 -3.29 -5.14
CA GLY A 21 13.99 -3.76 -6.45
C GLY A 21 14.19 -5.23 -6.72
N GLU A 22 14.47 -6.00 -5.66
CA GLU A 22 14.77 -7.42 -5.73
C GLU A 22 13.57 -8.22 -6.22
N TRP A 23 13.86 -9.24 -7.03
CA TRP A 23 12.87 -10.23 -7.43
C TRP A 23 12.75 -11.29 -6.34
N TYR A 24 11.53 -11.54 -5.91
CA TYR A 24 11.13 -12.61 -5.01
C TYR A 24 10.63 -13.80 -5.81
N GLU A 25 11.18 -14.97 -5.55
CA GLU A 25 10.73 -16.22 -6.16
C GLU A 25 9.76 -16.95 -5.21
N SER A 26 8.65 -17.45 -5.75
CA SER A 26 7.69 -18.25 -4.99
C SER A 26 6.70 -19.00 -5.89
N GLN A 27 5.56 -19.36 -5.33
CA GLN A 27 4.36 -19.78 -6.03
C GLN A 27 3.28 -18.68 -5.96
N ALA A 28 2.41 -18.67 -6.96
CA ALA A 28 1.15 -17.94 -6.95
C ALA A 28 0.00 -18.94 -7.01
N ARG A 29 -1.05 -18.68 -6.24
CA ARG A 29 -2.38 -19.32 -6.37
C ARG A 29 -3.42 -18.25 -6.65
N PHE A 30 -4.69 -18.64 -6.80
CA PHE A 30 -5.77 -17.69 -7.05
C PHE A 30 -6.94 -17.87 -6.09
N ASN A 31 -7.72 -16.80 -5.93
CA ASN A 31 -9.00 -16.83 -5.26
C ASN A 31 -9.85 -15.62 -5.71
N SER A 32 -11.16 -15.67 -5.46
CA SER A 32 -12.07 -14.56 -5.75
C SER A 32 -12.38 -13.79 -4.47
N TYR A 33 -12.13 -12.48 -4.47
CA TYR A 33 -12.35 -11.59 -3.33
C TYR A 33 -13.17 -10.36 -3.73
N TYR A 34 -13.97 -9.84 -2.80
CA TYR A 34 -14.49 -8.47 -2.87
C TYR A 34 -13.50 -7.54 -2.16
N LEU A 35 -12.99 -6.49 -2.83
CA LEU A 35 -11.97 -5.58 -2.26
C LEU A 35 -12.40 -4.92 -0.94
N ASN A 36 -13.70 -4.68 -0.75
CA ASN A 36 -14.22 -4.10 0.48
C ASN A 36 -14.27 -5.09 1.65
N GLN A 37 -13.94 -6.36 1.42
CA GLN A 37 -13.81 -7.40 2.45
C GLN A 37 -12.35 -7.77 2.70
N THR A 38 -11.42 -7.26 1.90
CA THR A 38 -10.00 -7.52 2.10
C THR A 38 -9.47 -6.74 3.28
N THR A 39 -8.29 -7.16 3.75
CA THR A 39 -7.63 -6.52 4.88
C THR A 39 -7.37 -5.05 4.58
N CYS A 40 -6.99 -4.61 3.37
CA CYS A 40 -6.77 -3.18 3.09
C CYS A 40 -8.05 -2.34 2.93
N ASN A 41 -9.24 -2.96 2.87
CA ASN A 41 -10.54 -2.28 2.86
C ASN A 41 -10.69 -1.18 1.78
N PHE A 42 -10.20 -1.47 0.56
CA PHE A 42 -10.33 -0.55 -0.57
C PHE A 42 -11.71 -0.65 -1.24
N PRO A 43 -12.15 0.38 -1.99
CA PRO A 43 -13.39 0.31 -2.75
C PRO A 43 -13.35 -0.79 -3.83
N ASN A 44 -14.48 -1.50 -4.01
CA ASN A 44 -14.62 -2.64 -4.93
C ASN A 44 -14.22 -2.39 -6.39
N SER A 45 -14.24 -1.16 -6.86
CA SER A 45 -14.02 -0.83 -8.28
C SER A 45 -12.71 -0.08 -8.54
N TYR A 46 -11.85 0.13 -7.54
CA TYR A 46 -10.68 0.98 -7.74
C TYR A 46 -9.51 0.24 -8.44
N TYR A 47 -9.21 -0.98 -8.02
CA TYR A 47 -8.14 -1.80 -8.60
C TYR A 47 -8.72 -2.92 -9.46
N SER A 48 -8.30 -2.98 -10.73
CA SER A 48 -8.72 -4.05 -11.66
C SER A 48 -7.91 -5.34 -11.52
N HIS A 49 -6.68 -5.22 -11.05
CA HIS A 49 -5.75 -6.33 -10.85
C HIS A 49 -5.14 -6.21 -9.47
N TYR A 50 -5.29 -7.24 -8.64
CA TYR A 50 -4.92 -7.17 -7.24
C TYR A 50 -4.48 -8.50 -6.65
N VAL A 51 -3.82 -8.39 -5.51
CA VAL A 51 -3.12 -9.51 -4.88
C VAL A 51 -3.20 -9.47 -3.37
N ALA A 52 -3.31 -10.65 -2.75
CA ALA A 52 -3.04 -10.87 -1.35
C ALA A 52 -1.60 -11.34 -1.16
N ILE A 53 -0.89 -10.81 -0.15
CA ILE A 53 0.52 -11.11 0.08
C ILE A 53 0.77 -11.72 1.46
N GLY A 54 1.82 -12.52 1.60
CA GLY A 54 2.22 -13.11 2.88
C GLY A 54 2.53 -12.09 3.98
N GLN A 55 2.43 -12.53 5.24
CA GLN A 55 2.55 -11.68 6.44
C GLN A 55 3.84 -10.85 6.47
N ALA A 56 4.97 -11.41 6.03
CA ALA A 56 6.26 -10.75 6.03
C ALA A 56 6.33 -9.52 5.11
N HIS A 57 5.53 -9.50 4.06
CA HIS A 57 5.42 -8.37 3.13
C HIS A 57 4.19 -7.50 3.41
N PHE A 58 3.14 -8.06 4.02
CA PHE A 58 1.96 -7.29 4.42
C PHE A 58 2.29 -6.24 5.48
N ARG A 59 3.21 -6.56 6.41
CA ARG A 59 3.78 -5.64 7.40
C ARG A 59 2.70 -4.79 8.10
N SER A 60 1.68 -5.42 8.67
CA SER A 60 0.60 -4.71 9.39
C SER A 60 -0.08 -3.61 8.55
N SER A 61 -0.36 -3.89 7.28
CA SER A 61 -1.02 -2.99 6.31
C SER A 61 -0.10 -1.90 5.73
N LEU A 62 1.20 -1.91 5.99
CA LEU A 62 2.13 -0.92 5.41
C LEU A 62 2.26 -1.04 3.88
N SER A 63 2.05 -2.23 3.34
CA SER A 63 2.08 -2.47 1.88
C SER A 63 0.70 -2.32 1.23
N CYS A 64 -0.36 -1.99 1.97
CA CYS A 64 -1.66 -1.72 1.37
C CYS A 64 -1.56 -0.59 0.33
N GLY A 65 -2.06 -0.86 -0.87
CA GLY A 65 -2.01 0.06 -2.01
C GLY A 65 -0.64 0.18 -2.67
N ALA A 66 0.38 -0.55 -2.20
CA ALA A 66 1.63 -0.72 -2.95
C ALA A 66 1.39 -1.59 -4.19
N CYS A 67 2.24 -1.46 -5.21
CA CYS A 67 2.14 -2.26 -6.42
C CYS A 67 3.33 -3.18 -6.61
N ILE A 68 3.06 -4.34 -7.23
CA ILE A 68 4.07 -5.31 -7.63
C ILE A 68 3.97 -5.59 -9.12
N LEU A 69 5.09 -5.96 -9.73
CA LEU A 69 5.15 -6.61 -11.03
C LEU A 69 5.33 -8.10 -10.79
N ALA A 70 4.37 -8.93 -11.19
CA ALA A 70 4.45 -10.39 -11.13
C ALA A 70 4.68 -10.96 -12.52
N LYS A 71 5.57 -11.95 -12.63
CA LYS A 71 5.95 -12.62 -13.87
C LYS A 71 5.92 -14.13 -13.68
N ASN A 72 5.27 -14.84 -14.59
CA ASN A 72 5.41 -16.28 -14.69
C ASN A 72 6.73 -16.60 -15.45
N PRO A 73 7.73 -17.24 -14.81
CA PRO A 73 9.02 -17.50 -15.45
C PRO A 73 8.92 -18.51 -16.60
N ARG A 74 7.87 -19.34 -16.64
CA ARG A 74 7.67 -20.35 -17.70
C ARG A 74 7.09 -19.74 -18.97
N SER A 75 6.04 -18.92 -18.86
CA SER A 75 5.39 -18.28 -20.01
C SER A 75 5.96 -16.91 -20.36
N LEU A 76 6.74 -16.31 -19.45
CA LEU A 76 7.26 -14.94 -19.51
C LEU A 76 6.20 -13.84 -19.50
N GLN A 77 4.92 -14.19 -19.33
CA GLN A 77 3.84 -13.24 -19.13
C GLN A 77 3.99 -12.52 -17.78
N TYR A 78 3.55 -11.28 -17.73
CA TYR A 78 3.63 -10.44 -16.55
C TYR A 78 2.39 -9.58 -16.37
N ILE A 79 2.17 -9.12 -15.13
CA ILE A 79 1.04 -8.29 -14.74
C ILE A 79 1.43 -7.37 -13.57
N GLU A 80 0.90 -6.15 -13.58
CA GLU A 80 1.00 -5.21 -12.45
C GLU A 80 -0.21 -5.38 -11.53
N LEU A 81 0.04 -5.46 -10.22
CA LEU A 81 -0.98 -5.79 -9.22
C LEU A 81 -0.90 -4.81 -8.05
N ALA A 82 -2.05 -4.38 -7.54
CA ALA A 82 -2.13 -3.67 -6.26
C ALA A 82 -2.24 -4.68 -5.10
N ILE A 83 -1.48 -4.45 -4.02
CA ILE A 83 -1.61 -5.22 -2.79
C ILE A 83 -2.86 -4.73 -2.05
N VAL A 84 -3.83 -5.61 -1.89
CA VAL A 84 -5.14 -5.29 -1.30
C VAL A 84 -5.48 -6.16 -0.10
N ASP A 85 -4.77 -7.26 0.14
CA ASP A 85 -5.10 -8.18 1.22
C ASP A 85 -3.88 -8.85 1.86
N LEU A 86 -4.09 -9.36 3.06
CA LEU A 86 -3.19 -10.26 3.75
C LEU A 86 -3.57 -11.70 3.40
N CYS A 87 -2.63 -12.47 2.88
CA CYS A 87 -2.77 -13.91 2.81
C CYS A 87 -2.35 -14.56 4.14
N VAL A 88 -3.33 -14.86 4.99
CA VAL A 88 -3.08 -15.64 6.22
C VAL A 88 -2.69 -17.06 5.83
N GLY A 89 -1.53 -17.51 6.31
CA GLY A 89 -1.01 -18.87 6.07
C GLY A 89 -0.25 -19.07 4.76
N CYS A 90 -0.08 -18.02 3.93
CA CYS A 90 0.89 -18.07 2.83
C CYS A 90 2.32 -18.18 3.38
N SER A 91 3.19 -18.84 2.61
CA SER A 91 4.64 -18.70 2.81
C SER A 91 5.10 -17.26 2.55
N GLU A 92 6.35 -16.94 2.92
CA GLU A 92 6.85 -15.56 2.93
C GLU A 92 6.59 -14.81 1.62
N ASN A 93 7.00 -15.39 0.50
CA ASN A 93 6.92 -14.75 -0.82
C ASN A 93 5.72 -15.21 -1.66
N GLU A 94 4.85 -16.06 -1.11
CA GLU A 94 3.70 -16.56 -1.84
C GLU A 94 2.63 -15.48 -1.95
N ILE A 95 2.00 -15.43 -3.13
CA ILE A 95 0.97 -14.46 -3.45
C ILE A 95 -0.33 -15.15 -3.89
N VAL A 96 -1.47 -14.53 -3.59
CA VAL A 96 -2.78 -14.98 -4.07
C VAL A 96 -3.35 -13.91 -4.99
N LEU A 97 -3.39 -14.24 -6.27
CA LEU A 97 -3.94 -13.37 -7.31
C LEU A 97 -5.46 -13.43 -7.29
N ASP A 98 -6.12 -12.34 -7.67
CA ASP A 98 -7.50 -12.48 -8.11
C ASP A 98 -7.58 -13.37 -9.37
N THR A 99 -8.70 -14.05 -9.55
CA THR A 99 -8.89 -15.02 -10.65
C THR A 99 -8.60 -14.43 -12.03
N SER A 100 -8.95 -13.16 -12.28
CA SER A 100 -8.70 -12.51 -13.58
C SER A 100 -7.22 -12.23 -13.81
N SER A 101 -6.51 -11.82 -12.76
CA SER A 101 -5.06 -11.63 -12.80
C SER A 101 -4.30 -12.94 -12.97
N PHE A 102 -4.75 -14.03 -12.33
CA PHE A 102 -4.14 -15.35 -12.51
C PHE A 102 -4.25 -15.84 -13.96
N ASN A 103 -5.43 -15.71 -14.57
CA ASN A 103 -5.66 -16.08 -15.97
C ASN A 103 -4.80 -15.28 -16.96
N SER A 104 -4.31 -14.11 -16.57
CA SER A 104 -3.45 -13.27 -17.43
C SER A 104 -2.01 -13.79 -17.52
N ILE A 105 -1.57 -14.60 -16.54
CA ILE A 105 -0.19 -15.08 -16.45
C ILE A 105 -0.07 -16.59 -16.20
N GLY A 106 -1.18 -17.33 -16.18
CA GLY A 106 -1.21 -18.75 -15.88
C GLY A 106 -2.54 -19.41 -16.25
N ASP A 107 -2.59 -20.73 -16.05
CA ASP A 107 -3.76 -21.57 -16.31
C ASP A 107 -4.34 -22.04 -14.98
N THR A 108 -5.59 -21.67 -14.70
CA THR A 108 -6.29 -22.02 -13.45
C THR A 108 -6.40 -23.53 -13.23
N ALA A 109 -6.32 -24.35 -14.29
CA ALA A 109 -6.24 -25.80 -14.18
C ALA A 109 -4.99 -26.29 -13.42
N GLN A 110 -3.93 -25.49 -13.35
CA GLN A 110 -2.70 -25.82 -12.60
C GLN A 110 -2.86 -25.61 -11.09
N GLY A 111 -3.84 -24.82 -10.65
CA GLY A 111 -4.08 -24.48 -9.24
C GLY A 111 -3.03 -23.55 -8.62
N MET A 112 -1.75 -23.81 -8.89
CA MET A 112 -0.60 -22.99 -8.52
C MET A 112 0.41 -22.91 -9.66
N ILE A 113 1.09 -21.76 -9.78
CA ILE A 113 2.15 -21.53 -10.77
C ILE A 113 3.41 -20.98 -10.09
N PRO A 114 4.61 -21.25 -10.62
CA PRO A 114 5.80 -20.53 -10.18
C PRO A 114 5.66 -19.05 -10.54
N ILE A 115 6.20 -18.19 -9.68
CA ILE A 115 6.14 -16.75 -9.88
C ILE A 115 7.44 -16.07 -9.46
N LEU A 116 7.83 -15.06 -10.22
CA LEU A 116 8.79 -14.04 -9.83
C LEU A 116 8.03 -12.73 -9.64
N TRP A 117 8.23 -12.01 -8.53
CA TRP A 117 7.61 -10.70 -8.37
C TRP A 117 8.52 -9.71 -7.68
N LYS A 118 8.27 -8.41 -7.88
CA LYS A 118 9.00 -7.33 -7.19
C LYS A 118 8.10 -6.12 -6.99
N TYR A 119 8.45 -5.25 -6.05
CA TYR A 119 7.77 -3.97 -5.89
C TYR A 119 8.07 -3.02 -7.07
N ILE A 120 7.05 -2.26 -7.47
CA ILE A 120 7.12 -1.21 -8.48
C ILE A 120 6.31 0.02 -8.03
N PRO A 121 6.59 1.22 -8.56
CA PRO A 121 5.67 2.34 -8.41
C PRO A 121 4.33 2.01 -9.09
N CYS A 122 3.23 2.34 -8.45
CA CYS A 122 1.90 2.14 -9.00
C CYS A 122 1.65 3.01 -10.23
N ARG A 123 0.87 2.51 -11.18
CA ARG A 123 0.25 3.32 -12.22
C ARG A 123 -0.93 4.10 -11.65
N ALA A 124 -0.65 5.28 -11.09
CA ALA A 124 -1.67 6.18 -10.59
C ALA A 124 -2.68 6.58 -11.69
N GLN A 125 -3.96 6.61 -11.34
CA GLN A 125 -5.07 7.00 -12.22
C GLN A 125 -5.41 8.49 -12.10
N GLY A 126 -4.63 9.24 -11.32
CA GLY A 126 -4.86 10.63 -10.96
C GLY A 126 -4.14 10.98 -9.67
N ASN A 127 -4.65 11.97 -8.96
CA ASN A 127 -4.20 12.29 -7.61
C ASN A 127 -4.65 11.22 -6.61
N ILE A 128 -4.12 11.31 -5.39
CA ILE A 128 -4.55 10.47 -4.28
C ILE A 128 -6.04 10.67 -4.01
N VAL A 129 -6.74 9.58 -3.67
CA VAL A 129 -8.17 9.59 -3.32
C VAL A 129 -8.33 9.32 -1.84
N TYR A 130 -9.30 10.03 -1.23
CA TYR A 130 -9.56 10.05 0.20
C TYR A 130 -11.01 9.66 0.46
N ARG A 131 -11.26 8.75 1.40
CA ARG A 131 -12.61 8.40 1.85
C ARG A 131 -12.69 8.41 3.36
N TRP A 132 -13.64 9.19 3.88
CA TRP A 132 -13.99 9.09 5.30
C TRP A 132 -15.03 7.99 5.52
N ILE A 133 -14.77 7.13 6.49
CA ILE A 133 -15.69 6.07 6.91
C ILE A 133 -15.99 6.20 8.41
N PRO A 134 -17.15 5.72 8.88
CA PRO A 134 -17.39 5.53 10.30
C PRO A 134 -16.35 4.59 10.91
N ALA A 135 -15.82 4.93 12.07
CA ALA A 135 -14.99 3.99 12.83
C ALA A 135 -15.88 2.82 13.33
N PRO A 136 -15.46 1.56 13.19
CA PRO A 136 -16.27 0.41 13.64
C PRO A 136 -16.53 0.37 15.16
N ASP A 137 -15.66 1.03 15.94
CA ASP A 137 -15.54 0.91 17.39
C ASP A 137 -15.89 2.20 18.15
N SER A 138 -16.31 3.26 17.46
CA SER A 138 -16.54 4.57 18.08
C SER A 138 -17.42 5.50 17.23
N ARG A 139 -17.79 6.67 17.77
CA ARG A 139 -18.44 7.76 17.00
C ARG A 139 -17.44 8.58 16.17
N LEU A 140 -16.19 8.13 16.06
CA LEU A 140 -15.14 8.83 15.32
C LEU A 140 -15.14 8.42 13.85
N TYR A 141 -14.35 9.12 13.04
CA TYR A 141 -14.17 8.84 11.62
C TYR A 141 -12.77 8.27 11.37
N ARG A 142 -12.67 7.42 10.35
CA ARG A 142 -11.39 6.94 9.80
C ARG A 142 -11.23 7.42 8.37
N LEU A 143 -10.00 7.71 8.01
CA LEU A 143 -9.60 8.05 6.65
C LEU A 143 -9.02 6.81 5.98
N VAL A 144 -9.56 6.43 4.83
CA VAL A 144 -8.97 5.46 3.91
C VAL A 144 -8.34 6.24 2.77
N ILE A 145 -7.09 5.93 2.42
CA ILE A 145 -6.36 6.58 1.33
C ILE A 145 -5.98 5.53 0.29
N PHE A 146 -6.20 5.83 -0.99
CA PHE A 146 -5.84 4.93 -2.08
C PHE A 146 -5.43 5.71 -3.34
N GLY A 147 -4.86 5.02 -4.32
CA GLY A 147 -4.41 5.65 -5.56
C GLY A 147 -3.07 6.37 -5.50
N SER A 148 -2.33 6.22 -4.40
CA SER A 148 -0.96 6.73 -4.29
C SER A 148 -0.02 5.98 -5.24
N ALA A 149 0.85 6.71 -5.95
CA ALA A 149 1.86 6.12 -6.84
C ALA A 149 2.93 5.32 -6.07
N VAL A 150 3.11 5.62 -4.79
CA VAL A 150 4.08 4.96 -3.91
C VAL A 150 3.47 4.75 -2.51
N PRO A 151 3.94 3.78 -1.71
CA PRO A 151 3.38 3.52 -0.39
C PRO A 151 3.49 4.73 0.54
N ILE A 152 2.46 4.95 1.35
CA ILE A 152 2.39 6.05 2.32
C ILE A 152 3.07 5.63 3.60
N LYS A 153 3.98 6.45 4.11
CA LYS A 153 4.64 6.30 5.40
C LYS A 153 3.82 6.88 6.55
N LEU A 154 3.53 8.17 6.44
CA LEU A 154 2.96 8.95 7.54
C LEU A 154 1.92 9.93 7.01
N ILE A 155 0.86 10.15 7.79
CA ILE A 155 -0.12 11.20 7.55
C ILE A 155 -0.22 12.01 8.83
N GLU A 156 -0.16 13.32 8.70
CA GLU A 156 -0.25 14.25 9.81
C GLU A 156 -1.32 15.28 9.53
N LEU A 157 -2.19 15.51 10.51
CA LEU A 157 -3.23 16.53 10.49
C LEU A 157 -2.66 17.86 10.95
N ARG A 158 -2.92 18.93 10.19
CA ARG A 158 -2.66 20.29 10.64
C ARG A 158 -3.65 20.68 11.75
N VAL A 159 -3.14 21.02 12.93
CA VAL A 159 -3.90 21.57 14.05
C VAL A 159 -3.22 22.84 14.52
N SER A 160 -3.86 23.99 14.29
CA SER A 160 -3.28 25.31 14.49
C SER A 160 -1.90 25.40 13.83
N ASP A 161 -0.83 25.49 14.62
CA ASP A 161 0.55 25.62 14.13
C ASP A 161 1.35 24.32 14.03
N PHE A 162 0.73 23.18 14.33
CA PHE A 162 1.40 21.90 14.43
C PHE A 162 0.85 20.86 13.46
N TYR A 163 1.69 19.88 13.11
CA TYR A 163 1.27 18.67 12.43
C TYR A 163 1.28 17.53 13.44
N ILE A 164 0.11 16.91 13.63
CA ILE A 164 -0.07 15.81 14.58
C ILE A 164 -0.25 14.51 13.77
N PRO A 165 0.56 13.47 14.04
CA PRO A 165 0.46 12.22 13.30
C PRO A 165 -0.89 11.53 13.54
N LEU A 166 -1.52 11.08 12.47
CA LEU A 166 -2.65 10.17 12.55
C LEU A 166 -2.16 8.74 12.81
N THR A 167 -2.89 8.04 13.67
CA THR A 167 -2.63 6.62 13.93
C THR A 167 -3.09 5.80 12.74
N ARG A 168 -2.20 4.97 12.19
CA ARG A 168 -2.58 3.90 11.26
C ARG A 168 -3.09 2.70 12.06
N TYR A 169 -4.31 2.30 11.79
CA TYR A 169 -4.98 1.14 12.36
C TYR A 169 -4.79 -0.08 11.48
N THR A 170 -5.23 -1.23 12.00
CA THR A 170 -5.42 -2.41 11.16
C THR A 170 -6.39 -2.07 10.02
N ARG A 171 -6.14 -2.67 8.86
CA ARG A 171 -6.89 -2.41 7.62
C ARG A 171 -6.61 -1.10 6.88
N ASP A 172 -5.41 -0.55 7.07
CA ASP A 172 -4.93 0.67 6.41
C ASP A 172 -5.84 1.90 6.55
N GLN A 173 -6.43 2.01 7.74
CA GLN A 173 -7.30 3.12 8.12
C GLN A 173 -6.52 4.09 9.02
N PHE A 174 -6.70 5.39 8.83
CA PHE A 174 -6.04 6.41 9.62
C PHE A 174 -7.03 7.15 10.49
N GLY A 175 -6.66 7.45 11.73
CA GLY A 175 -7.53 8.22 12.59
C GLY A 175 -6.80 8.90 13.73
N GLY A 176 -7.52 9.82 14.36
CA GLY A 176 -7.07 10.61 15.50
C GLY A 176 -8.28 11.16 16.24
N ILE A 177 -8.01 11.88 17.32
CA ILE A 177 -9.03 12.61 18.08
C ILE A 177 -9.14 14.04 17.55
N ASN A 178 -10.30 14.68 17.76
CA ASN A 178 -10.53 16.09 17.44
C ASN A 178 -10.27 16.46 15.96
N ILE A 179 -10.57 15.56 15.02
CA ILE A 179 -10.54 15.87 13.58
C ILE A 179 -11.65 16.89 13.29
N PRO A 180 -11.33 18.06 12.70
CA PRO A 180 -12.32 19.06 12.30
C PRO A 180 -13.40 18.46 11.39
N THR A 181 -14.63 18.98 11.47
CA THR A 181 -15.78 18.46 10.72
C THR A 181 -16.02 19.13 9.36
N ASN A 182 -15.28 20.19 9.03
CA ASN A 182 -15.40 20.92 7.78
C ASN A 182 -14.38 20.45 6.73
N SER A 183 -13.17 21.02 6.76
CA SER A 183 -12.08 20.70 5.87
C SER A 183 -10.78 20.72 6.64
N ILE A 184 -9.88 19.82 6.29
CA ILE A 184 -8.59 19.67 6.94
C ILE A 184 -7.44 19.85 5.96
N GLU A 185 -6.27 20.16 6.49
CA GLU A 185 -5.02 20.04 5.78
C GLU A 185 -4.25 18.82 6.29
N LEU A 186 -3.71 18.04 5.36
CA LEU A 186 -2.89 16.88 5.64
C LEU A 186 -1.48 17.06 5.08
N ARG A 187 -0.47 16.73 5.88
CA ARG A 187 0.89 16.47 5.40
C ARG A 187 1.09 14.96 5.27
N ILE A 188 1.47 14.51 4.08
CA ILE A 188 1.60 13.09 3.75
C ILE A 188 3.04 12.82 3.33
N THR A 189 3.66 11.84 3.98
CA THR A 189 5.02 11.39 3.70
C THR A 189 4.97 10.01 3.08
N SER A 190 5.64 9.81 1.94
CA SER A 190 5.81 8.48 1.34
C SER A 190 6.92 7.66 2.00
N ILE A 191 7.03 6.38 1.69
CA ILE A 191 8.17 5.55 2.13
C ILE A 191 9.52 6.05 1.58
N PHE A 192 9.52 6.81 0.49
CA PHE A 192 10.70 7.45 -0.08
C PHE A 192 10.97 8.85 0.50
N ASP A 193 10.35 9.19 1.63
CA ASP A 193 10.47 10.47 2.33
C ASP A 193 10.07 11.70 1.50
N GLN A 194 9.37 11.52 0.38
CA GLN A 194 8.68 12.62 -0.29
C GLN A 194 7.54 13.12 0.60
N VAL A 195 7.49 14.43 0.82
CA VAL A 195 6.44 15.09 1.60
C VAL A 195 5.57 15.92 0.66
N LYS A 196 4.25 15.73 0.72
CA LYS A 196 3.26 16.50 -0.03
C LYS A 196 2.18 16.99 0.93
N THR A 197 1.55 18.12 0.63
CA THR A 197 0.48 18.71 1.44
C THR A 197 -0.82 18.70 0.65
N GLU A 198 -1.87 18.09 1.21
CA GLU A 198 -3.25 18.22 0.73
C GLU A 198 -3.93 19.34 1.52
N PRO A 199 -4.11 20.54 0.95
CA PRO A 199 -4.44 21.75 1.72
C PRO A 199 -5.89 21.83 2.19
N ARG A 200 -6.83 21.18 1.49
CA ARG A 200 -8.27 21.35 1.75
C ARG A 200 -9.06 20.08 1.45
N LEU A 201 -8.88 19.06 2.29
CA LEU A 201 -9.65 17.82 2.21
C LEU A 201 -10.98 17.97 2.97
N PRO A 202 -12.16 17.86 2.31
CA PRO A 202 -13.44 17.83 3.01
C PRO A 202 -13.58 16.64 3.95
N VAL A 203 -14.26 16.83 5.07
CA VAL A 203 -14.59 15.77 6.04
C VAL A 203 -16.05 15.39 5.90
N GLN A 204 -16.33 14.53 4.91
CA GLN A 204 -17.66 14.04 4.60
C GLN A 204 -17.65 12.52 4.43
N LEU A 205 -18.53 11.84 5.16
CA LEU A 205 -18.58 10.39 5.20
C LEU A 205 -19.09 9.77 3.89
N GLY A 206 -18.51 8.62 3.54
CA GLY A 206 -19.01 7.74 2.49
C GLY A 206 -18.77 8.23 1.06
N GLN A 207 -18.11 9.39 0.89
CA GLN A 207 -17.75 9.92 -0.43
C GLN A 207 -16.26 9.79 -0.70
N ASP A 208 -15.94 9.56 -1.98
CA ASP A 208 -14.57 9.62 -2.49
C ASP A 208 -14.23 11.05 -2.89
N PHE A 209 -13.16 11.58 -2.31
CA PHE A 209 -12.62 12.89 -2.64
C PHE A 209 -11.34 12.71 -3.46
N GLN A 210 -11.38 13.16 -4.70
CA GLN A 210 -10.20 13.26 -5.54
C GLN A 210 -9.33 14.41 -5.02
N GLY A 211 -8.12 14.09 -4.56
CA GLY A 211 -7.17 15.05 -4.05
C GLY A 211 -6.53 15.95 -5.09
N THR A 212 -5.60 16.77 -4.63
CA THR A 212 -4.80 17.71 -5.42
C THR A 212 -3.34 17.28 -5.57
N ILE A 213 -2.92 16.22 -4.87
CA ILE A 213 -1.54 15.76 -4.85
C ILE A 213 -1.34 14.34 -5.38
N GLN A 214 -0.13 14.10 -5.90
CA GLN A 214 0.43 12.78 -6.19
C GLN A 214 1.93 12.79 -5.86
N PHE A 215 2.47 11.62 -5.52
CA PHE A 215 3.91 11.45 -5.36
C PHE A 215 4.60 11.20 -6.69
N ASP A 216 5.83 11.66 -6.78
CA ASP A 216 6.70 11.40 -7.91
C ASP A 216 7.10 9.93 -7.88
N LYS A 217 7.04 9.25 -9.03
CA LYS A 217 7.58 7.89 -9.12
C LYS A 217 9.09 7.99 -8.94
N VAL A 218 9.64 7.27 -7.97
CA VAL A 218 11.09 7.22 -7.80
C VAL A 218 11.64 6.30 -8.89
N GLU A 219 12.20 6.88 -9.95
CA GLU A 219 12.97 6.14 -10.93
C GLU A 219 14.23 5.59 -10.26
N GLY A 220 14.51 4.29 -10.45
CA GLY A 220 15.75 3.71 -9.94
C GLY A 220 15.64 2.91 -8.64
N ILE A 221 14.50 2.29 -8.34
CA ILE A 221 14.42 1.10 -7.46
C ILE A 221 15.47 0.01 -7.87
N ASN A 222 16.08 0.13 -9.06
CA ASN A 222 17.14 -0.74 -9.58
C ASN A 222 18.54 -0.08 -9.72
N LYS A 223 18.83 1.08 -9.13
CA LYS A 223 20.21 1.62 -9.14
C LYS A 223 20.79 1.54 -7.74
N HIS A 224 21.51 0.44 -7.49
CA HIS A 224 22.46 0.26 -6.39
C HIS A 224 22.99 1.60 -5.87
N ARG A 225 22.50 2.04 -4.71
CA ARG A 225 23.25 2.97 -3.88
C ARG A 225 23.99 2.12 -2.85
N VAL A 226 25.01 1.40 -3.33
CA VAL A 226 26.09 0.94 -2.47
C VAL A 226 26.78 2.21 -2.00
N HIS A 227 26.44 2.67 -0.79
CA HIS A 227 27.32 3.57 -0.07
C HIS A 227 28.57 2.75 0.27
N THR A 228 29.55 2.79 -0.63
CA THR A 228 30.92 2.44 -0.28
C THR A 228 31.37 3.49 0.72
N GLN A 229 31.27 3.18 2.02
CA GLN A 229 32.13 3.80 3.01
C GLN A 229 33.56 3.40 2.64
N GLN A 230 34.26 4.28 1.93
CA GLN A 230 35.71 4.24 1.89
C GLN A 230 36.20 4.60 3.29
N LEU A 231 36.71 3.57 3.97
CA LEU A 231 37.70 3.71 5.01
C LEU A 231 38.91 4.45 4.42
N LEU A 232 39.12 5.69 4.86
CA LEU A 232 40.43 6.30 5.11
C LEU A 232 40.30 7.20 6.33
#